data_AF-A0A4Y2KMK4-F1
#
_entry.id   AF-A0A4Y2KMK4-F1
#
_cell.length_a   1.000
_cell.length_b   1.000
_cell.length_c   1.000
_cell.angle_alpha   90.00
_cell.angle_beta   90.00
_cell.angle_gamma   90.00
#
_symmetry.space_group_name_H-M   'P 1'
#
loop_
_entity.id
_entity.type
_entity.pdbx_description
1 polymer ?
#
loop_
_entity_poly.entity_id
_entity_poly.type
_entity_poly.pdbx_seq_one_letter_code
_entity_poly.pdbx_strand_id
1 'polypeptide(L)'
;MSGTSSLQDALSKTIALMNLTTLGAEELKLNSELLLWPKRMKPVFKQCAKLIEDARVRFEEKLASVIRKVRVDLLNLSEHAGDLEVLGDISIIQEYRKEALQLRKRVKAAETAIAWINEEEALAKQAPSAFPEVEAILSAIGPFIQLYQLYIDWDEAEKEWMDGAFYELDAATIETKVTEYKIEAFKIKKDLQRILKEKLKESKRNTVKEETLPPFEIVDNIIKRITKFSRFVPAMVVLCNPGMKLRHWKMVSEIVGKKVIPDTSTTFKDLIEMKIHQFTDEIAPISSKATRELGLERALKKMKEEWQDIQFATLPHRDSDTHVLCSLDDIQTLLDDNIVKTQAMRGSPFAKPFEGEIKEWEEILKLTQDTIDEWLKVQMQWLYLEPIFSSADILQQMPREGALFQAVDATWRRIMKRTSERPNVLGNTSTPEVYNDLVNCNDMLDKINKGLNSYLEKKRLYFPRFFFLSNDEMLEILSETKDPLRVQPHLKKCFEGIAALDFDEDLKIRGMLSSEEERVFFSNVISTKEARGQVEKWLLQVSRNCH
;
A
#
# COMPACT_ATOMS: atom_id res chain seq x y z
N MET A 1 21.66 -44.13 -57.85
CA MET A 1 21.91 -44.46 -59.27
C MET A 1 22.73 -43.41 -60.03
N SER A 2 22.94 -42.18 -59.52
CA SER A 2 23.74 -41.16 -60.22
C SER A 2 25.27 -41.41 -60.19
N GLY A 3 25.81 -41.96 -59.10
CA GLY A 3 27.26 -42.13 -58.95
C GLY A 3 27.91 -43.19 -59.87
N THR A 4 27.18 -44.23 -60.26
CA THR A 4 27.68 -45.29 -61.16
C THR A 4 27.80 -44.82 -62.61
N SER A 5 26.89 -43.95 -63.05
CA SER A 5 26.94 -43.33 -64.38
C SER A 5 28.11 -42.36 -64.50
N SER A 6 28.37 -41.55 -63.47
CA SER A 6 29.51 -40.61 -63.43
C SER A 6 30.87 -41.32 -63.43
N LEU A 7 30.99 -42.49 -62.76
CA LEU A 7 32.20 -43.31 -62.78
C LEU A 7 32.44 -43.98 -64.15
N GLN A 8 31.39 -44.41 -64.85
CA GLN A 8 31.51 -44.93 -66.23
C GLN A 8 31.86 -43.83 -67.23
N ASP A 9 31.33 -42.62 -67.05
CA ASP A 9 31.67 -41.46 -67.88
C ASP A 9 33.12 -41.01 -67.62
N ALA A 10 33.55 -40.98 -66.34
CA ALA A 10 34.94 -40.74 -65.96
C ALA A 10 35.87 -41.81 -66.56
N LEU A 11 35.55 -43.11 -66.43
CA LEU A 11 36.30 -44.21 -67.04
C LEU A 11 36.40 -44.04 -68.57
N SER A 12 35.30 -43.68 -69.24
CA SER A 12 35.27 -43.46 -70.70
C SER A 12 36.15 -42.28 -71.10
N LYS A 13 36.10 -41.18 -70.34
CA LYS A 13 36.97 -40.00 -70.54
C LYS A 13 38.44 -40.32 -70.28
N THR A 14 38.76 -41.09 -69.26
CA THR A 14 40.14 -41.52 -68.99
C THR A 14 40.67 -42.44 -70.10
N ILE A 15 39.86 -43.37 -70.62
CA ILE A 15 40.22 -44.22 -71.77
C ILE A 15 40.43 -43.36 -73.03
N ALA A 16 39.57 -42.37 -73.28
CA ALA A 16 39.73 -41.45 -74.40
C ALA A 16 41.03 -40.62 -74.28
N LEU A 17 41.34 -40.12 -73.08
CA LEU A 17 42.58 -39.38 -72.80
C LEU A 17 43.84 -40.25 -72.97
N MET A 18 43.79 -41.52 -72.54
CA MET A 18 44.89 -42.49 -72.73
C MET A 18 45.16 -42.82 -74.21
N ASN A 19 44.12 -42.77 -75.06
CA ASN A 19 44.28 -43.00 -76.50
C ASN A 19 44.87 -41.78 -77.24
N LEU A 20 44.72 -40.58 -76.67
CA LEU A 20 45.15 -39.33 -77.29
C LEU A 20 46.50 -38.82 -76.77
N THR A 21 46.90 -39.20 -75.54
CA THR A 21 48.11 -38.72 -74.87
C THR A 21 48.67 -39.74 -73.86
N THR A 22 49.98 -39.76 -73.64
CA THR A 22 50.60 -40.58 -72.58
C THR A 22 50.42 -39.90 -71.22
N LEU A 23 49.52 -40.42 -70.38
CA LEU A 23 49.28 -39.91 -69.03
C LEU A 23 50.48 -40.14 -68.11
N GLY A 24 50.81 -39.16 -67.26
CA GLY A 24 51.91 -39.25 -66.29
C GLY A 24 51.65 -40.28 -65.19
N ALA A 25 52.70 -40.80 -64.55
CA ALA A 25 52.59 -41.84 -63.52
C ALA A 25 51.71 -41.43 -62.32
N GLU A 26 51.73 -40.16 -61.93
CA GLU A 26 50.86 -39.64 -60.85
C GLU A 26 49.39 -39.56 -61.27
N GLU A 27 49.09 -39.14 -62.50
CA GLU A 27 47.72 -39.05 -63.03
C GLU A 27 47.09 -40.44 -63.20
N LEU A 28 47.90 -41.41 -63.66
CA LEU A 28 47.52 -42.82 -63.71
C LEU A 28 47.21 -43.37 -62.32
N LYS A 29 48.03 -43.03 -61.32
CA LYS A 29 47.80 -43.44 -59.93
C LYS A 29 46.51 -42.84 -59.38
N LEU A 30 46.28 -41.54 -59.55
CA LEU A 30 45.08 -40.85 -59.06
C LEU A 30 43.79 -41.37 -59.73
N ASN A 31 43.82 -41.56 -61.05
CA ASN A 31 42.69 -42.15 -61.79
C ASN A 31 42.44 -43.60 -61.37
N SER A 32 43.51 -44.39 -61.15
CA SER A 32 43.37 -45.75 -60.65
C SER A 32 42.79 -45.78 -59.23
N GLU A 33 43.17 -44.85 -58.37
CA GLU A 33 42.64 -44.73 -57.01
C GLU A 33 41.15 -44.34 -57.04
N LEU A 34 40.75 -43.39 -57.88
CA LEU A 34 39.35 -42.99 -58.08
C LEU A 34 38.48 -44.17 -58.55
N LEU A 35 38.96 -44.92 -59.55
CA LEU A 35 38.25 -46.07 -60.12
C LEU A 35 38.21 -47.28 -59.16
N LEU A 36 39.23 -47.45 -58.32
CA LEU A 36 39.30 -48.50 -57.31
C LEU A 36 38.55 -48.12 -56.02
N TRP A 37 38.23 -46.85 -55.81
CA TRP A 37 37.59 -46.33 -54.60
C TRP A 37 36.28 -47.08 -54.27
N PRO A 38 35.34 -47.33 -55.21
CA PRO A 38 34.13 -48.10 -54.91
C PRO A 38 34.41 -49.55 -54.49
N LYS A 39 35.46 -50.18 -55.02
CA LYS A 39 35.89 -51.53 -54.61
C LYS A 39 36.50 -51.52 -53.21
N ARG A 40 37.26 -50.49 -52.86
CA ARG A 40 37.84 -50.30 -51.51
C ARG A 40 36.79 -49.90 -50.46
N MET A 41 35.77 -49.15 -50.85
CA MET A 41 34.76 -48.65 -49.92
C MET A 41 33.70 -49.70 -49.56
N LYS A 42 33.38 -50.63 -50.47
CA LYS A 42 32.46 -51.76 -50.18
C LYS A 42 32.81 -52.57 -48.92
N PRO A 43 34.05 -53.06 -48.73
CA PRO A 43 34.41 -53.79 -47.51
C PRO A 43 34.39 -52.89 -46.27
N VAL A 44 34.75 -51.61 -46.39
CA VAL A 44 34.64 -50.62 -45.28
C VAL A 44 33.18 -50.42 -44.88
N PHE A 45 32.27 -50.19 -45.84
CA PHE A 45 30.82 -50.10 -45.55
C PHE A 45 30.28 -51.39 -44.94
N LYS A 46 30.74 -52.56 -45.39
CA LYS A 46 30.34 -53.85 -44.79
C LYS A 46 30.85 -53.98 -43.36
N GLN A 47 32.07 -53.52 -43.07
CA GLN A 47 32.63 -53.50 -41.73
C GLN A 47 31.90 -52.49 -40.83
N CYS A 48 31.64 -51.28 -41.31
CA CYS A 48 30.84 -50.29 -40.60
C CYS A 48 29.41 -50.77 -40.35
N ALA A 49 28.76 -51.41 -41.32
CA ALA A 49 27.43 -52.01 -41.15
C ALA A 49 27.46 -53.10 -40.07
N LYS A 50 28.48 -53.95 -40.05
CA LYS A 50 28.66 -54.95 -39.00
C LYS A 50 28.88 -54.30 -37.63
N LEU A 51 29.71 -53.26 -37.53
CA LEU A 51 29.93 -52.53 -36.28
C LEU A 51 28.67 -51.84 -35.76
N ILE A 52 27.87 -51.27 -36.66
CA ILE A 52 26.56 -50.67 -36.33
C ILE A 52 25.61 -51.73 -35.82
N GLU A 53 25.55 -52.90 -36.47
CA GLU A 53 24.71 -54.01 -36.03
C GLU A 53 25.15 -54.57 -34.67
N ASP A 54 26.45 -54.80 -34.47
CA ASP A 54 27.01 -55.26 -33.20
C ASP A 54 26.77 -54.22 -32.08
N ALA A 55 26.84 -52.92 -32.39
CA ALA A 55 26.51 -51.85 -31.45
C ALA A 55 25.02 -51.81 -31.12
N ARG A 56 24.15 -52.04 -32.11
CA ARG A 56 22.70 -52.09 -31.94
C ARG A 56 22.28 -53.26 -31.04
N VAL A 57 22.81 -54.46 -31.28
CA VAL A 57 22.51 -55.64 -30.43
C VAL A 57 22.92 -55.39 -28.98
N ARG A 58 24.13 -54.86 -28.74
CA ARG A 58 24.59 -54.50 -27.39
C ARG A 58 23.71 -53.44 -26.72
N PHE A 59 23.22 -52.48 -27.51
CA PHE A 59 22.32 -51.45 -27.03
C PHE A 59 20.96 -52.04 -26.61
N GLU A 60 20.35 -52.86 -27.46
CA GLU A 60 19.08 -53.53 -27.20
C GLU A 60 19.17 -54.48 -25.98
N GLU A 61 20.28 -55.23 -25.83
CA GLU A 61 20.55 -56.07 -24.65
C GLU A 61 20.65 -55.25 -23.36
N LYS A 62 21.36 -54.10 -23.42
CA LYS A 62 21.48 -53.19 -22.28
C LYS A 62 20.13 -52.60 -21.90
N LEU A 63 19.35 -52.14 -22.88
CA LEU A 63 18.01 -51.60 -22.68
C LEU A 63 17.07 -52.64 -22.05
N ALA A 64 17.03 -53.86 -22.59
CA ALA A 64 16.25 -54.96 -22.03
C ALA A 64 16.68 -55.37 -20.61
N SER A 65 17.97 -55.26 -20.30
CA SER A 65 18.49 -55.49 -18.95
C SER A 65 18.03 -54.41 -17.96
N VAL A 66 18.03 -53.14 -18.37
CA VAL A 66 17.58 -52.03 -17.51
C VAL A 66 16.07 -52.10 -17.27
N ILE A 67 15.27 -52.37 -18.31
CA ILE A 67 13.82 -52.58 -18.18
C ILE A 67 13.51 -53.70 -17.18
N ARG A 68 14.19 -54.85 -17.27
CA ARG A 68 14.03 -55.94 -16.31
C ARG A 68 14.37 -55.52 -14.89
N LYS A 69 15.47 -54.80 -14.70
CA LYS A 69 15.88 -54.31 -13.38
C LYS A 69 14.84 -53.38 -12.77
N VAL A 70 14.33 -52.41 -13.55
CA VAL A 70 13.28 -51.48 -13.09
C VAL A 70 12.00 -52.22 -12.73
N ARG A 71 11.57 -53.24 -13.50
CA ARG A 71 10.38 -54.05 -13.16
C ARG A 71 10.55 -54.81 -11.84
N VAL A 72 11.71 -55.41 -11.61
CA VAL A 72 12.00 -56.10 -10.33
C VAL A 72 12.06 -55.11 -9.17
N ASP A 73 12.69 -53.95 -9.37
CA ASP A 73 12.73 -52.89 -8.35
C ASP A 73 11.32 -52.39 -8.02
N LEU A 74 10.43 -52.22 -9.00
CA LEU A 74 9.03 -51.83 -8.78
C LEU A 74 8.21 -52.89 -8.03
N LEU A 75 8.44 -54.18 -8.30
CA LEU A 75 7.80 -55.26 -7.53
C LEU A 75 8.23 -55.22 -6.05
N ASN A 76 9.53 -55.09 -5.79
CA ASN A 76 10.05 -54.96 -4.43
C ASN A 76 9.48 -53.71 -3.73
N LEU A 77 9.40 -52.58 -4.43
CA LEU A 77 8.82 -51.34 -3.89
C LEU A 77 7.33 -51.47 -3.60
N SER A 78 6.59 -52.23 -4.40
CA SER A 78 5.18 -52.54 -4.15
C SER A 78 4.98 -53.39 -2.89
N GLU A 79 5.85 -54.37 -2.65
CA GLU A 79 5.83 -55.18 -1.43
C GLU A 79 6.12 -54.32 -0.18
N HIS A 80 7.16 -53.47 -0.23
CA HIS A 80 7.47 -52.54 0.86
C HIS A 80 6.36 -51.49 1.08
N ALA A 81 5.59 -51.15 0.03
CA ALA A 81 4.40 -50.31 0.17
C ALA A 81 3.27 -51.02 0.93
N GLY A 82 3.18 -52.34 0.81
CA GLY A 82 2.25 -53.18 1.58
C GLY A 82 2.60 -53.25 3.06
N ASP A 83 3.89 -53.21 3.43
CA ASP A 83 4.33 -53.23 4.83
C ASP A 83 3.80 -52.03 5.63
N LEU A 84 3.61 -50.87 4.98
CA LEU A 84 3.03 -49.67 5.60
C LEU A 84 1.61 -49.90 6.15
N GLU A 85 0.89 -50.91 5.65
CA GLU A 85 -0.47 -51.24 6.11
C GLU A 85 -0.50 -51.86 7.51
N VAL A 86 0.62 -52.39 7.97
CA VAL A 86 0.76 -53.06 9.27
C VAL A 86 1.33 -52.11 10.33
N LEU A 87 1.84 -50.94 9.92
CA LEU A 87 2.46 -49.97 10.82
C LEU A 87 1.41 -49.18 11.61
N GLY A 88 1.34 -49.44 12.91
CA GLY A 88 0.30 -48.91 13.81
C GLY A 88 0.80 -48.21 15.08
N ASP A 89 2.08 -48.33 15.43
CA ASP A 89 2.60 -47.78 16.69
C ASP A 89 2.86 -46.28 16.57
N ILE A 90 2.09 -45.50 17.33
CA ILE A 90 2.19 -44.05 17.42
C ILE A 90 3.58 -43.60 17.94
N SER A 91 4.24 -44.40 18.78
CA SER A 91 5.49 -44.04 19.47
C SER A 91 6.66 -43.86 18.49
N ILE A 92 6.60 -44.52 17.34
CA ILE A 92 7.65 -44.54 16.30
C ILE A 92 7.17 -43.95 14.98
N ILE A 93 6.13 -43.10 15.01
CA ILE A 93 5.52 -42.50 13.81
C ILE A 93 6.51 -41.66 12.99
N GLN A 94 7.54 -41.08 13.64
CA GLN A 94 8.63 -40.38 12.94
C GLN A 94 9.47 -41.32 12.08
N GLU A 95 9.70 -42.55 12.53
CA GLU A 95 10.43 -43.57 11.76
C GLU A 95 9.59 -44.03 10.57
N TYR A 96 8.28 -44.26 10.77
CA TYR A 96 7.34 -44.61 9.70
C TYR A 96 7.27 -43.55 8.61
N ARG A 97 7.21 -42.26 9.01
CA ARG A 97 7.29 -41.14 8.06
C ARG A 97 8.59 -41.19 7.25
N LYS A 98 9.73 -41.41 7.91
CA LYS A 98 11.04 -41.47 7.25
C LYS A 98 11.11 -42.62 6.25
N GLU A 99 10.61 -43.79 6.62
CA GLU A 99 10.54 -44.96 5.76
C GLU A 99 9.63 -44.73 4.54
N ALA A 100 8.42 -44.20 4.75
CA ALA A 100 7.50 -43.89 3.66
C ALA A 100 8.04 -42.81 2.70
N LEU A 101 8.76 -41.80 3.21
CA LEU A 101 9.44 -40.80 2.37
C LEU A 101 10.62 -41.39 1.60
N GLN A 102 11.39 -42.31 2.20
CA GLN A 102 12.45 -43.03 1.50
C GLN A 102 11.88 -43.90 0.37
N LEU A 103 10.75 -44.57 0.62
CA LEU A 103 10.04 -45.34 -0.38
C LEU A 103 9.60 -44.45 -1.56
N ARG A 104 8.97 -43.30 -1.28
CA ARG A 104 8.61 -42.30 -2.31
C ARG A 104 9.83 -41.80 -3.10
N LYS A 105 10.98 -41.60 -2.45
CA LYS A 105 12.23 -41.19 -3.13
C LYS A 105 12.74 -42.27 -4.07
N ARG A 106 12.65 -43.56 -3.69
CA ARG A 106 13.02 -44.69 -4.54
C ARG A 106 12.07 -44.83 -5.73
N VAL A 107 10.77 -44.61 -5.55
CA VAL A 107 9.80 -44.61 -6.66
C VAL A 107 10.07 -43.47 -7.64
N LYS A 108 10.38 -42.26 -7.17
CA LYS A 108 10.82 -41.14 -8.04
C LYS A 108 12.12 -41.43 -8.81
N ALA A 109 13.05 -42.17 -8.20
CA ALA A 109 14.25 -42.62 -8.91
C ALA A 109 13.88 -43.61 -10.03
N ALA A 110 12.89 -44.48 -9.83
CA ALA A 110 12.36 -45.34 -10.87
C ALA A 110 11.66 -44.56 -11.99
N GLU A 111 10.89 -43.49 -11.69
CA GLU A 111 10.33 -42.57 -12.70
C GLU A 111 11.41 -41.96 -13.58
N THR A 112 12.53 -41.54 -12.98
CA THR A 112 13.67 -40.97 -13.73
C THR A 112 14.32 -42.01 -14.64
N ALA A 113 14.44 -43.25 -14.15
CA ALA A 113 14.94 -44.36 -14.97
C ALA A 113 13.98 -44.72 -16.12
N ILE A 114 12.67 -44.63 -15.90
CA ILE A 114 11.65 -44.84 -16.95
C ILE A 114 11.69 -43.75 -18.00
N ALA A 115 11.88 -42.48 -17.60
CA ALA A 115 12.08 -41.39 -18.56
C ALA A 115 13.30 -41.65 -19.46
N TRP A 116 14.41 -42.10 -18.88
CA TRP A 116 15.58 -42.52 -19.64
C TRP A 116 15.26 -43.71 -20.58
N ILE A 117 14.57 -44.75 -20.10
CA ILE A 117 14.13 -45.88 -20.94
C ILE A 117 13.33 -45.40 -22.15
N ASN A 118 12.36 -44.50 -21.94
CA ASN A 118 11.50 -44.00 -23.01
C ASN A 118 12.29 -43.18 -24.05
N GLU A 119 13.29 -42.39 -23.63
CA GLU A 119 14.19 -41.68 -24.54
C GLU A 119 15.01 -42.66 -25.39
N GLU A 120 15.56 -43.71 -24.77
CA GLU A 120 16.36 -44.73 -25.45
C GLU A 120 15.52 -45.61 -26.40
N GLU A 121 14.28 -45.96 -26.02
CA GLU A 121 13.31 -46.66 -26.88
C GLU A 121 12.92 -45.80 -28.09
N ALA A 122 12.78 -44.49 -27.92
CA ALA A 122 12.51 -43.55 -29.01
C ALA A 122 13.68 -43.46 -30.01
N LEU A 123 14.93 -43.42 -29.52
CA LEU A 123 16.13 -43.47 -30.36
C LEU A 123 16.20 -44.78 -31.17
N ALA A 124 15.77 -45.89 -30.58
CA ALA A 124 15.66 -47.19 -31.24
C ALA A 124 14.40 -47.36 -32.12
N LYS A 125 13.51 -46.36 -32.20
CA LYS A 125 12.22 -46.41 -32.89
C LYS A 125 11.32 -47.56 -32.42
N GLN A 126 11.41 -47.91 -31.13
CA GLN A 126 10.54 -48.88 -30.47
C GLN A 126 9.33 -48.18 -29.83
N ALA A 127 8.27 -48.94 -29.56
CA ALA A 127 7.12 -48.41 -28.82
C ALA A 127 7.50 -48.26 -27.33
N PRO A 128 7.03 -47.19 -26.65
CA PRO A 128 7.39 -46.95 -25.25
C PRO A 128 6.85 -48.05 -24.33
N SER A 129 7.68 -48.50 -23.40
CA SER A 129 7.32 -49.46 -22.37
C SER A 129 6.38 -48.84 -21.33
N ALA A 130 5.27 -49.53 -21.03
CA ALA A 130 4.32 -49.11 -20.00
C ALA A 130 4.71 -49.62 -18.61
N PHE A 131 4.61 -48.73 -17.61
CA PHE A 131 4.90 -48.98 -16.19
C PHE A 131 3.78 -48.45 -15.27
N PRO A 132 2.54 -48.97 -15.37
CA PRO A 132 1.41 -48.52 -14.54
C PRO A 132 1.63 -48.74 -13.03
N GLU A 133 2.56 -49.62 -12.66
CA GLU A 133 2.90 -49.95 -11.27
C GLU A 133 3.40 -48.74 -10.49
N VAL A 134 4.05 -47.78 -11.16
CA VAL A 134 4.56 -46.55 -10.52
C VAL A 134 3.43 -45.71 -9.94
N GLU A 135 2.40 -45.43 -10.75
CA GLU A 135 1.27 -44.62 -10.33
C GLU A 135 0.45 -45.33 -9.25
N ALA A 136 0.31 -46.66 -9.37
CA ALA A 136 -0.32 -47.50 -8.35
C ALA A 136 0.41 -47.43 -7.01
N ILE A 137 1.74 -47.57 -6.99
CA ILE A 137 2.56 -47.47 -5.77
C ILE A 137 2.46 -46.06 -5.18
N LEU A 138 2.57 -45.00 -5.99
CA LEU A 138 2.45 -43.61 -5.52
C LEU A 138 1.08 -43.32 -4.91
N SER A 139 0.00 -43.81 -5.54
CA SER A 139 -1.36 -43.69 -5.02
C SER A 139 -1.56 -44.47 -3.72
N ALA A 140 -0.90 -45.63 -3.57
CA ALA A 140 -0.96 -46.45 -2.35
C ALA A 140 -0.19 -45.82 -1.18
N ILE A 141 1.04 -45.35 -1.39
CA ILE A 141 1.90 -44.80 -0.32
C ILE A 141 1.49 -43.38 0.09
N GLY A 142 0.86 -42.62 -0.80
CA GLY A 142 0.53 -41.21 -0.62
C GLY A 142 -0.27 -40.92 0.66
N PRO A 143 -1.40 -41.60 0.91
CA PRO A 143 -2.20 -41.40 2.11
C PRO A 143 -1.47 -41.73 3.41
N PHE A 144 -0.57 -42.72 3.43
CA PHE A 144 0.22 -43.04 4.63
C PHE A 144 1.25 -41.95 4.95
N ILE A 145 1.93 -41.41 3.94
CA ILE A 145 2.85 -40.28 4.13
C ILE A 145 2.09 -39.07 4.69
N GLN A 146 0.93 -38.75 4.13
CA GLN A 146 0.08 -37.66 4.61
C GLN A 146 -0.41 -37.91 6.04
N LEU A 147 -0.79 -39.13 6.38
CA LEU A 147 -1.21 -39.50 7.73
C LEU A 147 -0.10 -39.26 8.77
N TYR A 148 1.09 -39.81 8.54
CA TYR A 148 2.19 -39.67 9.49
C TYR A 148 2.68 -38.23 9.61
N GLN A 149 2.69 -37.49 8.50
CA GLN A 149 2.99 -36.05 8.48
C GLN A 149 1.96 -35.27 9.31
N LEU A 150 0.67 -35.47 9.03
CA LEU A 150 -0.42 -34.81 9.75
C LEU A 150 -0.36 -35.09 11.25
N TYR A 151 -0.05 -36.32 11.66
CA TYR A 151 0.07 -36.66 13.08
C TYR A 151 1.19 -35.88 13.77
N ILE A 152 2.36 -35.79 13.13
CA ILE A 152 3.50 -35.04 13.67
C ILE A 152 3.18 -33.55 13.72
N ASP A 153 2.66 -32.99 12.64
CA ASP A 153 2.31 -31.56 12.56
C ASP A 153 1.24 -31.18 13.59
N TRP A 154 0.25 -32.05 13.79
CA TRP A 154 -0.76 -31.86 14.84
C TRP A 154 -0.16 -31.97 16.24
N ASP A 155 0.73 -32.93 16.50
CA ASP A 155 1.33 -33.12 17.82
C ASP A 155 2.23 -31.95 18.24
N GLU A 156 3.01 -31.42 17.29
CA GLU A 156 3.82 -30.22 17.48
C GLU A 156 2.94 -28.99 17.69
N ALA A 157 1.91 -28.79 16.85
CA ALA A 157 0.99 -27.67 16.96
C ALA A 157 0.16 -27.72 18.25
N GLU A 158 -0.35 -28.88 18.65
CA GLU A 158 -1.12 -29.04 19.90
C GLU A 158 -0.26 -28.69 21.12
N LYS A 159 1.02 -29.11 21.14
CA LYS A 159 1.97 -28.75 22.20
C LYS A 159 2.24 -27.25 22.22
N GLU A 160 2.51 -26.66 21.06
CA GLU A 160 2.75 -25.21 20.93
C GLU A 160 1.54 -24.40 21.43
N TRP A 161 0.33 -24.76 21.03
CA TRP A 161 -0.88 -24.03 21.41
C TRP A 161 -1.28 -24.23 22.87
N MET A 162 -0.95 -25.37 23.47
CA MET A 162 -1.29 -25.69 24.86
C MET A 162 -0.27 -25.16 25.85
N ASP A 163 1.02 -25.35 25.57
CA ASP A 163 2.13 -25.07 26.49
C ASP A 163 2.92 -23.79 26.10
N GLY A 164 2.63 -23.17 24.95
CA GLY A 164 3.23 -21.92 24.52
C GLY A 164 2.78 -20.69 25.32
N ALA A 165 3.45 -19.55 25.07
CA ALA A 165 3.15 -18.30 25.75
C ALA A 165 1.75 -17.80 25.37
N PHE A 166 0.86 -17.66 26.35
CA PHE A 166 -0.55 -17.33 26.12
C PHE A 166 -0.76 -16.04 25.30
N TYR A 167 0.08 -15.02 25.49
CA TYR A 167 -0.03 -13.75 24.78
C TYR A 167 0.45 -13.78 23.32
N GLU A 168 1.18 -14.81 22.91
CA GLU A 168 1.67 -14.98 21.54
C GLU A 168 0.70 -15.81 20.68
N LEU A 169 -0.31 -16.42 21.30
CA LEU A 169 -1.29 -17.23 20.61
C LEU A 169 -2.25 -16.37 19.79
N ASP A 170 -2.25 -16.57 18.47
CA ASP A 170 -3.26 -16.01 17.57
C ASP A 170 -4.41 -17.00 17.39
N ALA A 171 -5.50 -16.78 18.12
CA ALA A 171 -6.66 -17.66 18.07
C ALA A 171 -7.33 -17.75 16.67
N ALA A 172 -7.26 -16.71 15.83
CA ALA A 172 -7.84 -16.74 14.49
C ALA A 172 -7.05 -17.67 13.55
N THR A 173 -5.72 -17.58 13.62
CA THR A 173 -4.83 -18.49 12.88
C THR A 173 -4.99 -19.93 13.38
N ILE A 174 -5.11 -20.14 14.70
CA ILE A 174 -5.30 -21.47 15.29
C ILE A 174 -6.64 -22.08 14.88
N GLU A 175 -7.74 -21.33 14.91
CA GLU A 175 -9.06 -21.79 14.45
C GLU A 175 -9.04 -22.26 12.99
N THR A 176 -8.35 -21.50 12.13
CA THR A 176 -8.17 -21.84 10.72
C THR A 176 -7.33 -23.12 10.56
N LYS A 177 -6.19 -23.23 11.25
CA LYS A 177 -5.36 -24.45 11.20
C LYS A 177 -6.08 -25.69 11.74
N VAL A 178 -6.84 -25.57 12.82
CA VAL A 178 -7.62 -26.69 13.39
C VAL A 178 -8.66 -27.19 12.39
N THR A 179 -9.32 -26.27 11.67
CA THR A 179 -10.29 -26.64 10.63
C THR A 179 -9.61 -27.28 9.41
N GLU A 180 -8.46 -26.77 8.97
CA GLU A 180 -7.64 -27.37 7.92
C GLU A 180 -7.20 -28.80 8.27
N TYR A 181 -6.60 -29.01 9.45
CA TYR A 181 -6.18 -30.33 9.92
C TYR A 181 -7.36 -31.30 10.04
N LYS A 182 -8.53 -30.82 10.47
CA LYS A 182 -9.74 -31.64 10.52
C LYS A 182 -10.16 -32.10 9.12
N ILE A 183 -10.19 -31.21 8.15
CA ILE A 183 -10.53 -31.52 6.75
C ILE A 183 -9.54 -32.53 6.17
N GLU A 184 -8.24 -32.30 6.39
CA GLU A 184 -7.18 -33.19 5.93
C GLU A 184 -7.29 -34.59 6.54
N ALA A 185 -7.53 -34.70 7.86
CA ALA A 185 -7.72 -35.97 8.54
C ALA A 185 -8.89 -36.78 7.95
N PHE A 186 -10.03 -36.13 7.68
CA PHE A 186 -11.19 -36.79 7.05
C PHE A 186 -10.92 -37.20 5.60
N LYS A 187 -10.15 -36.40 4.85
CA LYS A 187 -9.74 -36.74 3.48
C LYS A 187 -8.85 -38.00 3.48
N ILE A 188 -7.82 -38.02 4.34
CA ILE A 188 -6.92 -39.18 4.49
C ILE A 188 -7.72 -40.43 4.90
N LYS A 189 -8.66 -40.30 5.84
CA LYS A 189 -9.55 -41.40 6.23
C LYS A 189 -10.29 -41.98 5.03
N LYS A 190 -10.85 -41.12 4.16
CA LYS A 190 -11.57 -41.53 2.95
C LYS A 190 -10.65 -42.19 1.92
N ASP A 191 -9.44 -41.69 1.76
CA ASP A 191 -8.45 -42.24 0.83
C ASP A 191 -7.97 -43.63 1.28
N LEU A 192 -7.72 -43.82 2.57
CA LEU A 192 -7.40 -45.14 3.14
C LEU A 192 -8.59 -46.11 2.98
N GLN A 193 -9.83 -45.66 3.16
CA GLN A 193 -11.02 -46.48 2.91
C GLN A 193 -11.13 -46.91 1.44
N ARG A 194 -10.71 -46.06 0.50
CA ARG A 194 -10.69 -46.40 -0.93
C ARG A 194 -9.67 -47.50 -1.21
N ILE A 195 -8.45 -47.38 -0.70
CA ILE A 195 -7.39 -48.39 -0.86
C ILE A 195 -7.85 -49.74 -0.31
N LEU A 196 -8.45 -49.75 0.89
CA LEU A 196 -8.99 -50.98 1.49
C LEU A 196 -10.07 -51.62 0.59
N LYS A 197 -11.00 -50.82 0.06
CA LYS A 197 -12.07 -51.30 -0.82
C LYS A 197 -11.56 -51.83 -2.16
N GLU A 198 -10.52 -51.24 -2.72
CA GLU A 198 -9.88 -51.71 -3.96
C GLU A 198 -9.24 -53.08 -3.74
N LYS A 199 -8.50 -53.27 -2.65
CA LYS A 199 -7.91 -54.57 -2.28
C LYS A 199 -8.96 -55.65 -1.96
N LEU A 200 -10.06 -55.29 -1.31
CA LEU A 200 -11.19 -56.20 -1.07
C LEU A 200 -11.87 -56.66 -2.36
N LYS A 201 -11.84 -55.86 -3.43
CA LYS A 201 -12.35 -56.27 -4.75
C LYS A 201 -11.41 -57.21 -5.48
N GLU A 202 -10.10 -57.05 -5.29
CA GLU A 202 -9.08 -57.93 -5.89
C GLU A 202 -8.99 -59.29 -5.18
N SER A 203 -9.10 -59.30 -3.85
CA SER A 203 -9.17 -60.52 -3.05
C SER A 203 -10.61 -61.04 -3.01
N LYS A 204 -10.98 -61.95 -3.93
CA LYS A 204 -12.31 -62.62 -3.99
C LYS A 204 -12.62 -63.50 -2.76
N ARG A 205 -12.59 -62.96 -1.54
CA ARG A 205 -12.97 -63.64 -0.29
C ARG A 205 -13.90 -62.75 0.54
N ASN A 206 -15.20 -62.98 0.37
CA ASN A 206 -16.30 -62.41 1.16
C ASN A 206 -16.38 -62.98 2.60
N THR A 207 -15.31 -63.02 3.39
CA THR A 207 -15.40 -63.56 4.77
C THR A 207 -14.46 -63.00 5.83
N VAL A 208 -13.64 -61.98 5.55
CA VAL A 208 -12.89 -61.32 6.63
C VAL A 208 -13.68 -60.09 7.06
N LYS A 209 -14.05 -60.03 8.35
CA LYS A 209 -14.59 -58.80 8.96
C LYS A 209 -13.69 -57.63 8.59
N GLU A 210 -14.22 -56.41 8.55
CA GLU A 210 -13.42 -55.18 8.48
C GLU A 210 -12.38 -55.16 9.60
N GLU A 211 -11.25 -55.86 9.42
CA GLU A 211 -10.07 -55.72 10.26
C GLU A 211 -9.57 -54.32 9.98
N THR A 212 -9.81 -53.47 10.96
CA THR A 212 -9.39 -52.08 10.96
C THR A 212 -7.87 -52.12 10.92
N LEU A 213 -7.30 -51.84 9.74
CA LEU A 213 -5.84 -51.81 9.61
C LEU A 213 -5.27 -50.81 10.64
N PRO A 214 -4.12 -51.08 11.26
CA PRO A 214 -3.55 -50.20 12.27
C PRO A 214 -3.45 -48.70 11.89
N PRO A 215 -3.16 -48.33 10.62
CA PRO A 215 -3.24 -46.94 10.16
C PRO A 215 -4.61 -46.27 10.32
N PHE A 216 -5.73 -47.02 10.26
CA PHE A 216 -7.07 -46.47 10.55
C PHE A 216 -7.23 -46.07 12.01
N GLU A 217 -6.62 -46.82 12.93
CA GLU A 217 -6.65 -46.47 14.35
C GLU A 217 -5.90 -45.17 14.62
N ILE A 218 -4.78 -44.95 13.92
CA ILE A 218 -4.02 -43.69 13.97
C ILE A 218 -4.89 -42.52 13.46
N VAL A 219 -5.57 -42.69 12.32
CA VAL A 219 -6.45 -41.65 11.74
C VAL A 219 -7.64 -41.37 12.66
N ASP A 220 -8.26 -42.40 13.24
CA ASP A 220 -9.36 -42.21 14.18
C ASP A 220 -8.89 -41.58 15.49
N ASN A 221 -7.67 -41.88 15.94
CA ASN A 221 -7.05 -41.25 17.10
C ASN A 221 -6.84 -39.75 16.86
N ILE A 222 -6.24 -39.36 15.72
CA ILE A 222 -5.99 -37.96 15.42
C ILE A 222 -7.30 -37.18 15.22
N ILE A 223 -8.30 -37.76 14.54
CA ILE A 223 -9.63 -37.13 14.42
C ILE A 223 -10.26 -36.92 15.80
N LYS A 224 -10.14 -37.89 16.71
CA LYS A 224 -10.63 -37.75 18.10
C LYS A 224 -9.87 -36.64 18.85
N ARG A 225 -8.54 -36.56 18.72
CA ARG A 225 -7.71 -35.49 19.32
C ARG A 225 -8.13 -34.12 18.79
N ILE A 226 -8.17 -33.94 17.47
CA ILE A 226 -8.60 -32.70 16.81
C ILE A 226 -10.02 -32.31 17.25
N THR A 227 -10.95 -33.27 17.32
CA THR A 227 -12.33 -33.01 17.74
C THR A 227 -12.43 -32.61 19.22
N LYS A 228 -11.60 -33.20 20.09
CA LYS A 228 -11.52 -32.81 21.50
C LYS A 228 -10.95 -31.39 21.63
N PHE A 229 -9.86 -31.09 20.93
CA PHE A 229 -9.26 -29.76 20.92
C PHE A 229 -10.19 -28.69 20.35
N SER A 230 -10.94 -29.02 19.30
CA SER A 230 -11.94 -28.13 18.67
C SER A 230 -12.98 -27.58 19.66
N ARG A 231 -13.23 -28.27 20.78
CA ARG A 231 -14.15 -27.79 21.83
C ARG A 231 -13.58 -26.61 22.62
N PHE A 232 -12.27 -26.46 22.65
CA PHE A 232 -11.57 -25.38 23.35
C PHE A 232 -11.26 -24.18 22.46
N VAL A 233 -11.32 -24.35 21.13
CA VAL A 233 -11.07 -23.26 20.16
C VAL A 233 -11.98 -22.04 20.40
N PRO A 234 -13.29 -22.16 20.65
CA PRO A 234 -14.12 -20.98 20.98
C PRO A 234 -13.63 -20.24 22.23
N ALA A 235 -13.18 -20.97 23.25
CA ALA A 235 -12.61 -20.37 24.45
C ALA A 235 -11.29 -19.65 24.13
N MET A 236 -10.43 -20.20 23.27
CA MET A 236 -9.21 -19.52 22.80
C MET A 236 -9.54 -18.22 22.09
N VAL A 237 -10.51 -18.22 21.16
CA VAL A 237 -10.92 -17.03 20.41
C VAL A 237 -11.38 -15.91 21.35
N VAL A 238 -12.13 -16.27 22.39
CA VAL A 238 -12.62 -15.31 23.38
C VAL A 238 -11.49 -14.82 24.30
N LEU A 239 -10.59 -15.69 24.74
CA LEU A 239 -9.57 -15.39 25.76
C LEU A 239 -8.31 -14.75 25.18
N CYS A 240 -7.82 -15.24 24.04
CA CYS A 240 -6.63 -14.73 23.33
C CYS A 240 -6.97 -13.50 22.47
N ASN A 241 -7.86 -12.64 22.97
CA ASN A 241 -8.22 -11.41 22.30
C ASN A 241 -7.22 -10.30 22.67
N PRO A 242 -6.52 -9.68 21.70
CA PRO A 242 -5.54 -8.62 21.95
C PRO A 242 -6.10 -7.39 22.67
N GLY A 243 -7.42 -7.17 22.62
CA GLY A 243 -8.10 -6.10 23.34
C GLY A 243 -8.27 -6.36 24.83
N MET A 244 -8.00 -7.57 25.31
CA MET A 244 -8.13 -7.93 26.71
C MET A 244 -7.08 -7.20 27.55
N LYS A 245 -7.56 -6.39 28.50
CA LYS A 245 -6.74 -5.63 29.45
C LYS A 245 -7.10 -6.09 30.86
N LEU A 246 -6.33 -5.64 31.86
CA LEU A 246 -6.55 -6.01 33.27
C LEU A 246 -8.01 -5.83 33.73
N ARG A 247 -8.69 -4.77 33.28
CA ARG A 247 -10.12 -4.54 33.59
C ARG A 247 -11.04 -5.65 33.08
N HIS A 248 -10.76 -6.19 31.90
CA HIS A 248 -11.52 -7.30 31.31
C HIS A 248 -11.24 -8.60 32.07
N TRP A 249 -9.97 -8.88 32.39
CA TRP A 249 -9.58 -10.04 33.18
C TRP A 249 -10.16 -10.06 34.60
N LYS A 250 -10.38 -8.89 35.21
CA LYS A 250 -11.12 -8.78 36.48
C LYS A 250 -12.58 -9.24 36.32
N MET A 251 -13.27 -8.79 35.27
CA MET A 251 -14.65 -9.24 34.98
C MET A 251 -14.70 -10.76 34.69
N VAL A 252 -13.72 -11.29 33.95
CA VAL A 252 -13.59 -12.74 33.72
C VAL A 252 -13.38 -13.49 35.04
N SER A 253 -12.53 -12.97 35.92
CA SER A 253 -12.28 -13.59 37.23
C SER A 253 -13.53 -13.61 38.12
N GLU A 254 -14.39 -12.59 38.02
CA GLU A 254 -15.68 -12.54 38.72
C GLU A 254 -16.65 -13.62 38.22
N ILE A 255 -16.74 -13.83 36.90
CA ILE A 255 -17.58 -14.88 36.30
C ILE A 255 -17.11 -16.27 36.70
N VAL A 256 -15.80 -16.53 36.59
CA VAL A 256 -15.21 -17.84 36.89
C VAL A 256 -15.18 -18.12 38.40
N GLY A 257 -15.33 -17.09 39.25
CA GLY A 257 -15.23 -17.20 40.70
C GLY A 257 -13.81 -17.49 41.21
N LYS A 258 -12.80 -17.34 40.35
CA LYS A 258 -11.37 -17.55 40.64
C LYS A 258 -10.56 -16.46 39.97
N LYS A 259 -9.37 -16.18 40.51
CA LYS A 259 -8.45 -15.21 39.90
C LYS A 259 -7.87 -15.80 38.60
N VAL A 260 -8.33 -15.29 37.46
CA VAL A 260 -7.87 -15.66 36.11
C VAL A 260 -7.23 -14.43 35.47
N ILE A 261 -6.10 -14.00 35.99
CA ILE A 261 -5.32 -12.92 35.38
C ILE A 261 -4.07 -13.60 34.80
N PRO A 262 -3.99 -13.78 33.47
CA PRO A 262 -2.80 -14.34 32.85
C PRO A 262 -1.58 -13.48 33.13
N ASP A 263 -0.45 -14.14 33.31
CA ASP A 263 0.88 -13.56 33.35
C ASP A 263 1.75 -14.15 32.22
N THR A 264 3.02 -13.74 32.14
CA THR A 264 3.95 -14.21 31.10
C THR A 264 4.27 -15.70 31.18
N SER A 265 4.01 -16.36 32.31
CA SER A 265 4.18 -17.80 32.50
C SER A 265 2.90 -18.61 32.28
N THR A 266 1.75 -17.95 32.13
CA THR A 266 0.47 -18.62 31.99
C THR A 266 0.38 -19.25 30.60
N THR A 267 0.01 -20.53 30.57
CA THR A 267 -0.24 -21.29 29.34
C THR A 267 -1.75 -21.45 29.11
N PHE A 268 -2.17 -21.77 27.87
CA PHE A 268 -3.58 -22.05 27.62
C PHE A 268 -4.06 -23.31 28.34
N LYS A 269 -3.16 -24.27 28.56
CA LYS A 269 -3.41 -25.47 29.35
C LYS A 269 -3.85 -25.13 30.78
N ASP A 270 -3.17 -24.20 31.45
CA ASP A 270 -3.54 -23.76 32.80
C ASP A 270 -4.99 -23.22 32.84
N LEU A 271 -5.39 -22.48 31.80
CA LEU A 271 -6.75 -21.95 31.67
C LEU A 271 -7.79 -23.06 31.45
N ILE A 272 -7.47 -24.07 30.64
CA ILE A 272 -8.34 -25.25 30.45
C ILE A 272 -8.50 -26.04 31.75
N GLU A 273 -7.42 -26.23 32.52
CA GLU A 273 -7.43 -26.93 33.81
C GLU A 273 -8.31 -26.21 34.84
N MET A 274 -8.38 -24.87 34.77
CA MET A 274 -9.32 -24.05 35.53
C MET A 274 -10.78 -24.17 35.07
N LYS A 275 -11.05 -24.94 34.00
CA LYS A 275 -12.38 -25.16 33.38
C LYS A 275 -13.01 -23.89 32.80
N ILE A 276 -12.20 -22.93 32.37
CA ILE A 276 -12.71 -21.65 31.84
C ILE A 276 -13.57 -21.82 30.59
N HIS A 277 -13.32 -22.88 29.80
CA HIS A 277 -14.06 -23.21 28.58
C HIS A 277 -15.56 -23.44 28.83
N GLN A 278 -15.97 -23.72 30.07
CA GLN A 278 -17.38 -23.88 30.45
C GLN A 278 -18.12 -22.55 30.52
N PHE A 279 -17.40 -21.45 30.70
CA PHE A 279 -17.95 -20.08 30.81
C PHE A 279 -17.76 -19.28 29.52
N THR A 280 -17.45 -19.94 28.40
CA THR A 280 -17.13 -19.27 27.12
C THR A 280 -18.24 -18.31 26.69
N ASP A 281 -19.51 -18.71 26.80
CA ASP A 281 -20.65 -17.90 26.39
C ASP A 281 -20.83 -16.64 27.25
N GLU A 282 -20.44 -16.70 28.53
CA GLU A 282 -20.52 -15.60 29.48
C GLU A 282 -19.33 -14.63 29.35
N ILE A 283 -18.17 -15.16 28.94
CA ILE A 283 -16.95 -14.38 28.69
C ILE A 283 -16.99 -13.72 27.30
N ALA A 284 -17.68 -14.32 26.31
CA ALA A 284 -17.76 -13.80 24.95
C ALA A 284 -18.21 -12.31 24.85
N PRO A 285 -19.23 -11.85 25.61
CA PRO A 285 -19.57 -10.42 25.69
C PRO A 285 -18.44 -9.52 26.20
N ILE A 286 -17.64 -9.99 27.17
CA ILE A 286 -16.48 -9.24 27.69
C ILE A 286 -15.40 -9.12 26.62
N SER A 287 -15.13 -10.21 25.92
CA SER A 287 -14.16 -10.20 24.81
C SER A 287 -14.64 -9.30 23.67
N SER A 288 -15.92 -9.36 23.30
CA SER A 288 -16.50 -8.45 22.31
C SER A 288 -16.36 -6.98 22.72
N LYS A 289 -16.63 -6.65 23.99
CA LYS A 289 -16.39 -5.32 24.56
C LYS A 289 -14.91 -4.91 24.42
N ALA A 290 -13.99 -5.80 24.76
CA ALA A 290 -12.55 -5.58 24.65
C ALA A 290 -12.10 -5.29 23.21
N THR A 291 -12.66 -6.00 22.22
CA THR A 291 -12.41 -5.74 20.79
C THR A 291 -12.89 -4.34 20.38
N ARG A 292 -14.09 -3.93 20.82
CA ARG A 292 -14.64 -2.60 20.53
C ARG A 292 -13.80 -1.49 21.16
N GLU A 293 -13.37 -1.69 22.41
CA GLU A 293 -12.47 -0.77 23.11
C GLU A 293 -11.11 -0.63 22.40
N LEU A 294 -10.50 -1.74 21.98
CA LEU A 294 -9.26 -1.72 21.20
C LEU A 294 -9.43 -0.98 19.86
N GLY A 295 -10.60 -1.13 19.22
CA GLY A 295 -10.94 -0.39 18.00
C GLY A 295 -10.93 1.12 18.22
N LEU A 296 -11.52 1.60 19.32
CA LEU A 296 -11.49 3.01 19.69
C LEU A 296 -10.06 3.49 20.01
N GLU A 297 -9.30 2.72 20.78
CA GLU A 297 -7.90 3.03 21.10
C GLU A 297 -7.04 3.20 19.83
N ARG A 298 -7.17 2.24 18.89
CA ARG A 298 -6.47 2.29 17.61
C ARG A 298 -6.93 3.45 16.74
N ALA A 299 -8.22 3.75 16.70
CA ALA A 299 -8.75 4.88 15.93
C ALA A 299 -8.23 6.22 16.48
N LEU A 300 -8.23 6.42 17.80
CA LEU A 300 -7.70 7.63 18.43
C LEU A 300 -6.20 7.78 18.15
N LYS A 301 -5.44 6.69 18.33
CA LYS A 301 -4.01 6.66 18.07
C LYS A 301 -3.69 6.99 16.62
N LYS A 302 -4.41 6.38 15.67
CA LYS A 302 -4.24 6.64 14.24
C LYS A 302 -4.50 8.12 13.89
N MET A 303 -5.57 8.72 14.43
CA MET A 303 -5.83 10.14 14.22
C MET A 303 -4.67 11.00 14.77
N LYS A 304 -4.21 10.73 16.00
CA LYS A 304 -3.07 11.45 16.58
C LYS A 304 -1.79 11.33 15.75
N GLU A 305 -1.50 10.14 15.21
CA GLU A 305 -0.35 9.88 14.35
C GLU A 305 -0.47 10.61 13.00
N GLU A 306 -1.66 10.61 12.39
CA GLU A 306 -1.92 11.30 11.11
C GLU A 306 -1.59 12.80 11.19
N TRP A 307 -1.87 13.45 12.32
CA TRP A 307 -1.57 14.87 12.52
C TRP A 307 -0.09 15.21 12.80
N GLN A 308 0.77 14.23 13.09
CA GLN A 308 2.18 14.50 13.41
C GLN A 308 2.93 15.09 12.21
N ASP A 309 2.56 14.68 11.00
CA ASP A 309 3.26 15.06 9.77
C ASP A 309 2.54 16.16 8.97
N ILE A 310 1.37 16.63 9.43
CA ILE A 310 0.62 17.67 8.73
C ILE A 310 1.27 19.03 8.93
N GLN A 311 1.54 19.71 7.82
CA GLN A 311 2.25 20.99 7.77
C GLN A 311 1.43 22.04 7.03
N PHE A 312 1.47 23.27 7.53
CA PHE A 312 0.98 24.45 6.81
C PHE A 312 1.85 24.71 5.58
N ALA A 313 1.20 24.89 4.43
CA ALA A 313 1.85 25.46 3.26
C ALA A 313 1.90 26.98 3.39
N THR A 314 3.06 27.57 3.12
CA THR A 314 3.27 29.02 3.19
C THR A 314 3.87 29.55 1.89
N LEU A 315 3.51 30.77 1.51
CA LEU A 315 4.04 31.48 0.36
C LEU A 315 4.66 32.82 0.78
N PRO A 316 5.78 33.24 0.19
CA PRO A 316 6.34 34.57 0.44
C PRO A 316 5.37 35.65 -0.04
N HIS A 317 5.21 36.71 0.75
CA HIS A 317 4.38 37.85 0.41
C HIS A 317 5.21 38.98 -0.18
N ARG A 318 5.08 39.20 -1.49
CA ARG A 318 5.83 40.22 -2.26
C ARG A 318 7.35 40.10 -2.02
N ASP A 319 8.08 41.22 -2.04
CA ASP A 319 9.51 41.29 -1.72
C ASP A 319 9.78 41.43 -0.20
N SER A 320 8.83 41.03 0.67
CA SER A 320 8.98 41.13 2.12
C SER A 320 9.47 39.83 2.75
N ASP A 321 10.13 39.91 3.91
CA ASP A 321 10.54 38.74 4.71
C ASP A 321 9.37 38.00 5.40
N THR A 322 8.13 38.18 4.93
CA THR A 322 6.91 37.64 5.54
C THR A 322 6.22 36.66 4.61
N HIS A 323 5.59 35.65 5.21
CA HIS A 323 4.86 34.60 4.50
C HIS A 323 3.36 34.68 4.81
N VAL A 324 2.54 34.05 3.98
CA VAL A 324 1.10 33.87 4.17
C VAL A 324 0.75 32.39 4.00
N LEU A 325 -0.30 31.93 4.71
CA LEU A 325 -0.83 30.59 4.55
C LEU A 325 -1.49 30.42 3.18
N CYS A 326 -1.31 29.25 2.57
CA CYS A 326 -2.01 28.84 1.35
C CYS A 326 -2.47 27.38 1.44
N SER A 327 -3.33 26.96 0.51
CA SER A 327 -3.70 25.55 0.31
C SER A 327 -4.16 24.82 1.60
N LEU A 328 -5.14 25.39 2.31
CA LEU A 328 -5.65 24.83 3.57
C LEU A 328 -6.80 23.83 3.40
N ASP A 329 -7.32 23.63 2.19
CA ASP A 329 -8.53 22.83 1.92
C ASP A 329 -8.41 21.38 2.46
N ASP A 330 -7.26 20.75 2.25
CA ASP A 330 -6.99 19.38 2.72
C ASP A 330 -6.90 19.33 4.26
N ILE A 331 -6.31 20.36 4.88
CA ILE A 331 -6.19 20.48 6.33
C ILE A 331 -7.58 20.65 6.97
N GLN A 332 -8.42 21.52 6.40
CA GLN A 332 -9.80 21.73 6.87
C GLN A 332 -10.65 20.47 6.71
N THR A 333 -10.56 19.81 5.56
CA THR A 333 -11.27 18.55 5.31
C THR A 333 -10.86 17.47 6.32
N LEU A 334 -9.56 17.31 6.58
CA LEU A 334 -9.06 16.36 7.57
C LEU A 334 -9.51 16.71 8.99
N LEU A 335 -9.56 18.00 9.32
CA LEU A 335 -10.00 18.51 10.61
C LEU A 335 -11.47 18.20 10.87
N ASP A 336 -12.35 18.54 9.93
CA ASP A 336 -13.79 18.24 10.02
C ASP A 336 -14.03 16.74 10.18
N ASP A 337 -13.39 15.92 9.35
CA ASP A 337 -13.47 14.46 9.42
C ASP A 337 -13.07 13.92 10.79
N ASN A 338 -11.95 14.41 11.34
CA ASN A 338 -11.43 13.93 12.62
C ASN A 338 -12.23 14.48 13.81
N ILE A 339 -12.85 15.66 13.71
CA ILE A 339 -13.82 16.17 14.68
C ILE A 339 -15.05 15.25 14.72
N VAL A 340 -15.64 14.93 13.57
CA VAL A 340 -16.83 14.06 13.48
C VAL A 340 -16.50 12.65 14.02
N LYS A 341 -15.36 12.07 13.64
CA LYS A 341 -14.91 10.77 14.16
C LYS A 341 -14.74 10.81 15.68
N THR A 342 -14.11 11.86 16.22
CA THR A 342 -13.90 12.01 17.67
C THR A 342 -15.23 12.13 18.42
N GLN A 343 -16.20 12.87 17.89
CA GLN A 343 -17.54 12.96 18.47
C GLN A 343 -18.28 11.62 18.44
N ALA A 344 -18.20 10.88 17.33
CA ALA A 344 -18.77 9.54 17.23
C ALA A 344 -18.12 8.56 18.22
N MET A 345 -16.80 8.65 18.42
CA MET A 345 -16.08 7.87 19.41
C MET A 345 -16.54 8.20 20.83
N ARG A 346 -16.71 9.48 21.16
CA ARG A 346 -17.22 9.93 22.46
C ARG A 346 -18.63 9.43 22.75
N GLY A 347 -19.49 9.35 21.73
CA GLY A 347 -20.85 8.80 21.84
C GLY A 347 -20.91 7.28 21.99
N SER A 348 -19.79 6.57 21.83
CA SER A 348 -19.74 5.11 21.93
C SER A 348 -19.91 4.64 23.38
N PRO A 349 -20.73 3.61 23.66
CA PRO A 349 -20.86 3.03 25.01
C PRO A 349 -19.55 2.40 25.52
N PHE A 350 -18.59 2.16 24.62
CA PHE A 350 -17.27 1.59 24.92
C PHE A 350 -16.20 2.66 25.19
N ALA A 351 -16.54 3.95 25.09
CA ALA A 351 -15.58 5.05 25.23
C ALA A 351 -15.13 5.32 26.66
N LYS A 352 -15.86 4.82 27.67
CA LYS A 352 -15.66 5.15 29.08
C LYS A 352 -14.20 5.06 29.57
N PRO A 353 -13.41 4.02 29.22
CA PRO A 353 -12.01 3.95 29.66
C PRO A 353 -11.10 5.03 29.04
N PHE A 354 -11.50 5.61 27.91
CA PHE A 354 -10.74 6.57 27.11
C PHE A 354 -11.39 7.97 27.10
N GLU A 355 -12.44 8.20 27.88
CA GLU A 355 -13.25 9.42 27.83
C GLU A 355 -12.40 10.68 28.06
N GLY A 356 -11.44 10.62 28.99
CA GLY A 356 -10.49 11.71 29.22
C GLY A 356 -9.63 12.02 28.00
N GLU A 357 -9.01 10.99 27.40
CA GLU A 357 -8.15 11.16 26.22
C GLU A 357 -8.92 11.61 24.98
N ILE A 358 -10.14 11.10 24.78
CA ILE A 358 -11.02 11.51 23.67
C ILE A 358 -11.45 12.96 23.84
N LYS A 359 -11.78 13.38 25.06
CA LYS A 359 -12.18 14.75 25.36
C LYS A 359 -11.03 15.74 25.15
N GLU A 360 -9.84 15.42 25.66
CA GLU A 360 -8.63 16.24 25.45
C GLU A 360 -8.33 16.38 23.95
N TRP A 361 -8.43 15.28 23.21
CA TRP A 361 -8.25 15.32 21.76
C TRP A 361 -9.30 16.17 21.03
N GLU A 362 -10.56 16.06 21.43
CA GLU A 362 -11.65 16.91 20.92
C GLU A 362 -11.38 18.40 21.17
N GLU A 363 -10.88 18.76 22.36
CA GLU A 363 -10.51 20.13 22.70
C GLU A 363 -9.36 20.66 21.84
N ILE A 364 -8.34 19.83 21.56
CA ILE A 364 -7.22 20.18 20.67
C ILE A 364 -7.71 20.43 19.23
N LEU A 365 -8.58 19.56 18.71
CA LEU A 365 -9.12 19.71 17.35
C LEU A 365 -10.00 20.97 17.23
N LYS A 366 -10.86 21.24 18.22
CA LYS A 366 -11.69 22.46 18.24
C LYS A 366 -10.84 23.72 18.31
N LEU A 367 -9.87 23.76 19.22
CA LEU A 367 -8.95 24.90 19.30
C LEU A 367 -8.19 25.10 17.98
N THR A 368 -7.83 23.99 17.30
CA THR A 368 -7.19 24.07 15.99
C THR A 368 -8.10 24.68 14.93
N GLN A 369 -9.38 24.28 14.89
CA GLN A 369 -10.37 24.85 13.99
C GLN A 369 -10.54 26.35 14.25
N ASP A 370 -10.80 26.72 15.50
CA ASP A 370 -11.02 28.12 15.91
C ASP A 370 -9.78 28.97 15.59
N THR A 371 -8.58 28.43 15.79
CA THR A 371 -7.32 29.11 15.47
C THR A 371 -7.18 29.34 13.97
N ILE A 372 -7.44 28.34 13.12
CA ILE A 372 -7.33 28.47 11.67
C ILE A 372 -8.35 29.51 11.15
N ASP A 373 -9.57 29.50 11.67
CA ASP A 373 -10.62 30.44 11.26
C ASP A 373 -10.25 31.89 11.60
N GLU A 374 -9.75 32.15 12.82
CA GLU A 374 -9.26 33.48 13.21
C GLU A 374 -8.01 33.87 12.41
N TRP A 375 -7.12 32.93 12.11
CA TRP A 375 -5.92 33.16 11.29
C TRP A 375 -6.26 33.63 9.88
N LEU A 376 -7.21 32.95 9.24
CA LEU A 376 -7.68 33.30 7.89
C LEU A 376 -8.35 34.67 7.84
N LYS A 377 -9.12 35.02 8.88
CA LYS A 377 -9.70 36.37 9.03
C LYS A 377 -8.61 37.43 9.14
N VAL A 378 -7.60 37.23 9.99
CA VAL A 378 -6.47 38.16 10.12
C VAL A 378 -5.76 38.29 8.78
N GLN A 379 -5.46 37.17 8.11
CA GLN A 379 -4.75 37.16 6.83
C GLN A 379 -5.48 37.99 5.77
N MET A 380 -6.79 37.77 5.59
CA MET A 380 -7.58 38.51 4.61
C MET A 380 -7.58 40.01 4.89
N GLN A 381 -7.84 40.41 6.14
CA GLN A 381 -7.90 41.82 6.51
C GLN A 381 -6.52 42.48 6.46
N TRP A 382 -5.47 41.80 6.89
CA TRP A 382 -4.10 42.30 6.86
C TRP A 382 -3.62 42.49 5.42
N LEU A 383 -3.88 41.54 4.51
CA LEU A 383 -3.54 41.68 3.08
C LEU A 383 -4.22 42.88 2.40
N TYR A 384 -5.45 43.20 2.82
CA TYR A 384 -6.17 44.38 2.33
C TYR A 384 -5.61 45.69 2.89
N LEU A 385 -5.29 45.71 4.19
CA LEU A 385 -4.92 46.92 4.92
C LEU A 385 -3.41 47.25 4.82
N GLU A 386 -2.55 46.28 4.60
CA GLU A 386 -1.10 46.46 4.49
C GLU A 386 -0.68 47.49 3.43
N PRO A 387 -1.22 47.47 2.20
CA PRO A 387 -0.83 48.46 1.18
C PRO A 387 -1.35 49.86 1.54
N ILE A 388 -2.51 49.93 2.18
CA ILE A 388 -3.17 51.18 2.57
C ILE A 388 -2.38 51.88 3.68
N PHE A 389 -2.04 51.15 4.74
CA PHE A 389 -1.33 51.68 5.90
C PHE A 389 0.19 51.72 5.72
N SER A 390 0.72 51.24 4.58
CA SER A 390 2.09 51.51 4.14
C SER A 390 2.26 52.93 3.58
N SER A 391 1.16 53.59 3.19
CA SER A 391 1.21 54.99 2.73
C SER A 391 1.46 55.96 3.89
N ALA A 392 2.54 56.73 3.78
CA ALA A 392 2.86 57.79 4.74
C ALA A 392 1.76 58.86 4.84
N ASP A 393 1.04 59.13 3.76
CA ASP A 393 -0.02 60.14 3.72
C ASP A 393 -1.26 59.66 4.51
N ILE A 394 -1.62 58.38 4.39
CA ILE A 394 -2.70 57.77 5.17
C ILE A 394 -2.32 57.71 6.65
N LEU A 395 -1.08 57.33 6.98
CA LEU A 395 -0.59 57.31 8.36
C LEU A 395 -0.63 58.68 9.04
N GLN A 396 -0.34 59.76 8.30
CA GLN A 396 -0.44 61.12 8.83
C GLN A 396 -1.89 61.54 9.10
N GLN A 397 -2.84 61.08 8.28
CA GLN A 397 -4.27 61.42 8.42
C GLN A 397 -4.99 60.53 9.45
N MET A 398 -4.52 59.31 9.67
CA MET A 398 -5.09 58.31 10.57
C MET A 398 -4.05 57.73 11.55
N PRO A 399 -3.45 58.55 12.43
CA PRO A 399 -2.32 58.12 13.27
C PRO A 399 -2.73 57.10 14.34
N ARG A 400 -3.98 57.11 14.81
CA ARG A 400 -4.48 56.16 15.82
C ARG A 400 -4.64 54.76 15.21
N GLU A 401 -5.31 54.68 14.07
CA GLU A 401 -5.50 53.43 13.33
C GLU A 401 -4.16 52.91 12.78
N GLY A 402 -3.25 53.80 12.35
CA GLY A 402 -1.89 53.43 11.97
C GLY A 402 -1.09 52.76 13.09
N ALA A 403 -1.18 53.28 14.32
CA ALA A 403 -0.53 52.65 15.48
C ALA A 403 -1.13 51.27 15.81
N LEU A 404 -2.45 51.11 15.68
CA LEU A 404 -3.10 49.80 15.83
C LEU A 404 -2.63 48.82 14.74
N PHE A 405 -2.55 49.27 13.49
CA PHE A 405 -2.10 48.44 12.38
C PHE A 405 -0.65 47.98 12.56
N GLN A 406 0.25 48.84 13.02
CA GLN A 406 1.64 48.47 13.32
C GLN A 406 1.74 47.38 14.40
N ALA A 407 0.88 47.42 15.43
CA ALA A 407 0.83 46.38 16.45
C ALA A 407 0.34 45.03 15.89
N VAL A 408 -0.68 45.07 15.03
CA VAL A 408 -1.16 43.87 14.31
C VAL A 408 -0.08 43.33 13.38
N ASP A 409 0.56 44.19 12.59
CA ASP A 409 1.62 43.82 11.64
C ASP A 409 2.80 43.14 12.35
N ALA A 410 3.28 43.69 13.46
CA ALA A 410 4.34 43.08 14.27
C ALA A 410 3.94 41.70 14.80
N THR A 411 2.70 41.56 15.27
CA THR A 411 2.17 40.29 15.79
C THR A 411 2.02 39.25 14.69
N TRP A 412 1.42 39.63 13.55
CA TRP A 412 1.26 38.81 12.36
C TRP A 412 2.60 38.29 11.83
N ARG A 413 3.58 39.18 11.63
CA ARG A 413 4.92 38.79 11.14
C ARG A 413 5.64 37.86 12.11
N ARG A 414 5.50 38.07 13.43
CA ARG A 414 6.06 37.17 14.45
C ARG A 414 5.45 35.76 14.35
N ILE A 415 4.12 35.67 14.25
CA ILE A 415 3.41 34.40 14.11
C ILE A 415 3.86 33.70 12.82
N MET A 416 3.78 34.38 11.67
CA MET A 416 4.13 33.79 10.37
C MET A 416 5.60 33.37 10.26
N LYS A 417 6.54 34.11 10.88
CA LYS A 417 7.95 33.70 10.95
C LYS A 417 8.12 32.40 11.73
N ARG A 418 7.48 32.27 12.90
CA ARG A 418 7.53 31.03 13.69
C ARG A 418 6.93 29.87 12.89
N THR A 419 5.83 30.10 12.19
CA THR A 419 5.13 29.07 11.42
C THR A 419 5.91 28.65 10.17
N SER A 420 6.59 29.56 9.47
CA SER A 420 7.43 29.19 8.32
C SER A 420 8.67 28.37 8.75
N GLU A 421 9.25 28.67 9.91
CA GLU A 421 10.36 27.90 10.49
C GLU A 421 9.91 26.52 11.01
N ARG A 422 8.67 26.41 11.52
CA ARG A 422 8.10 25.18 12.07
C ARG A 422 6.65 25.03 11.60
N PRO A 423 6.40 24.45 10.42
CA PRO A 423 5.08 24.49 9.79
C PRO A 423 4.08 23.46 10.33
N ASN A 424 4.41 22.64 11.33
CA ASN A 424 3.47 21.64 11.85
C ASN A 424 2.16 22.28 12.34
N VAL A 425 1.02 21.81 11.86
CA VAL A 425 -0.28 22.43 12.12
C VAL A 425 -0.60 22.44 13.60
N LEU A 426 -0.65 21.27 14.24
CA LEU A 426 -0.94 21.17 15.67
C LEU A 426 0.07 21.93 16.52
N GLY A 427 1.35 21.94 16.18
CA GLY A 427 2.39 22.68 16.89
C GLY A 427 2.19 24.20 16.90
N ASN A 428 1.44 24.75 15.93
CA ASN A 428 1.10 26.16 15.86
C ASN A 428 -0.31 26.46 16.42
N THR A 429 -1.24 25.51 16.38
CA THR A 429 -2.66 25.75 16.71
C THR A 429 -3.13 25.12 18.02
N SER A 430 -2.43 24.12 18.55
CA SER A 430 -2.83 23.40 19.78
C SER A 430 -2.64 24.20 21.07
N THR A 431 -1.96 25.34 21.01
CA THR A 431 -1.73 26.22 22.15
C THR A 431 -2.61 27.46 22.09
N PRO A 432 -3.29 27.85 23.19
CA PRO A 432 -4.17 29.02 23.20
C PRO A 432 -3.48 30.37 22.92
N GLU A 433 -2.15 30.44 23.01
CA GLU A 433 -1.39 31.69 22.80
C GLU A 433 -1.63 32.28 21.41
N VAL A 434 -1.43 31.46 20.37
CA VAL A 434 -1.62 31.90 18.97
C VAL A 434 -3.07 32.26 18.70
N TYR A 435 -4.01 31.45 19.21
CA TYR A 435 -5.45 31.75 19.12
C TYR A 435 -5.77 33.13 19.71
N ASN A 436 -5.36 33.40 20.95
CA ASN A 436 -5.65 34.66 21.62
C ASN A 436 -4.98 35.85 20.91
N ASP A 437 -3.75 35.68 20.42
CA ASP A 437 -3.06 36.71 19.64
C ASP A 437 -3.83 37.04 18.36
N LEU A 438 -4.35 36.03 17.64
CA LEU A 438 -5.13 36.21 16.41
C LEU A 438 -6.49 36.87 16.69
N VAL A 439 -7.19 36.46 17.75
CA VAL A 439 -8.45 37.10 18.18
C VAL A 439 -8.21 38.59 18.50
N ASN A 440 -7.15 38.90 19.25
CA ASN A 440 -6.78 40.28 19.55
C ASN A 440 -6.44 41.07 18.27
N CYS A 441 -5.76 40.43 17.30
CA CYS A 441 -5.49 41.05 16.00
C CYS A 441 -6.78 41.38 15.25
N ASN A 442 -7.73 40.44 15.16
CA ASN A 442 -9.02 40.66 14.51
C ASN A 442 -9.83 41.78 15.18
N ASP A 443 -9.84 41.85 16.52
CA ASP A 443 -10.48 42.94 17.26
C ASP A 443 -9.88 44.33 16.94
N MET A 444 -8.55 44.38 16.75
CA MET A 444 -7.85 45.61 16.35
C MET A 444 -8.14 45.96 14.89
N LEU A 445 -8.13 44.96 14.00
CA LEU A 445 -8.44 45.12 12.57
C LEU A 445 -9.87 45.61 12.35
N ASP A 446 -10.84 45.13 13.13
CA ASP A 446 -12.21 45.62 13.09
C ASP A 446 -12.32 47.10 13.47
N LYS A 447 -11.55 47.55 14.46
CA LYS A 447 -11.47 48.98 14.83
C LYS A 447 -10.83 49.80 13.72
N ILE A 448 -9.77 49.28 13.10
CA ILE A 448 -9.08 49.92 11.97
C ILE A 448 -10.05 50.07 10.79
N ASN A 449 -10.78 49.02 10.42
CA ASN A 449 -11.76 49.06 9.33
C ASN A 449 -12.91 50.05 9.59
N LYS A 450 -13.43 50.10 10.83
CA LYS A 450 -14.42 51.12 11.21
C LYS A 450 -13.87 52.54 11.12
N GLY A 451 -12.62 52.74 11.55
CA GLY A 451 -11.92 54.02 11.44
C GLY A 451 -11.71 54.43 9.98
N LEU A 452 -11.27 53.50 9.13
CA LEU A 452 -11.04 53.71 7.70
C LEU A 452 -12.32 54.11 6.97
N ASN A 453 -13.41 53.37 7.19
CA ASN A 453 -14.72 53.71 6.62
C ASN A 453 -15.20 55.08 7.10
N SER A 454 -15.04 55.40 8.39
CA SER A 454 -15.41 56.72 8.93
C SER A 454 -14.57 57.85 8.33
N TYR A 455 -13.30 57.60 8.02
CA TYR A 455 -12.41 58.54 7.35
C TYR A 455 -12.85 58.78 5.89
N LEU A 456 -13.15 57.71 5.14
CA LEU A 456 -13.64 57.80 3.77
C LEU A 456 -14.98 58.56 3.69
N GLU A 457 -15.91 58.30 4.62
CA GLU A 457 -17.17 59.05 4.70
C GLU A 457 -16.96 60.54 4.96
N LYS A 458 -16.01 60.92 5.84
CA LYS A 458 -15.66 62.33 6.04
C LYS A 458 -15.12 62.97 4.75
N LYS A 459 -14.34 62.23 3.95
CA LYS A 459 -13.85 62.71 2.65
C LYS A 459 -14.98 62.84 1.63
N ARG A 460 -15.95 61.93 1.62
CA ARG A 460 -17.18 62.04 0.79
C ARG A 460 -18.01 63.27 1.15
N LEU A 461 -18.17 63.58 2.44
CA LEU A 461 -18.88 64.78 2.87
C LEU A 461 -18.15 66.08 2.49
N TYR A 462 -16.82 66.06 2.44
CA TYR A 462 -16.02 67.22 2.02
C TYR A 462 -16.08 67.45 0.50
N PHE A 463 -16.10 66.38 -0.30
CA PHE A 463 -16.26 66.43 -1.75
C PHE A 463 -17.32 65.42 -2.22
N PRO A 464 -18.60 65.84 -2.39
CA PRO A 464 -19.72 64.93 -2.68
C PRO A 464 -19.57 64.09 -3.96
N ARG A 465 -18.73 64.50 -4.92
CA ARG A 465 -18.49 63.69 -6.12
C ARG A 465 -17.74 62.37 -5.82
N PHE A 466 -17.14 62.22 -4.64
CA PHE A 466 -16.58 60.94 -4.19
C PHE A 466 -17.65 59.89 -3.85
N PHE A 467 -18.94 60.24 -3.73
CA PHE A 467 -20.01 59.23 -3.62
C PHE A 467 -20.14 58.34 -4.86
N PHE A 468 -19.60 58.76 -6.01
CA PHE A 468 -19.58 57.97 -7.25
C PHE A 468 -18.40 57.00 -7.36
N LEU A 469 -17.49 56.99 -6.36
CA LEU A 469 -16.33 56.11 -6.31
C LEU A 469 -16.51 55.01 -5.27
N SER A 470 -15.99 53.82 -5.57
CA SER A 470 -15.87 52.75 -4.57
C SER A 470 -14.86 53.12 -3.49
N ASN A 471 -14.86 52.37 -2.37
CA ASN A 471 -13.88 52.60 -1.31
C ASN A 471 -12.43 52.40 -1.80
N ASP A 472 -12.20 51.40 -2.64
CA ASP A 472 -10.87 51.10 -3.19
C ASP A 472 -10.40 52.20 -4.15
N GLU A 473 -11.29 52.71 -5.01
CA GLU A 473 -10.99 53.84 -5.90
C GLU A 473 -10.68 55.12 -5.10
N MET A 474 -11.42 55.36 -4.02
CA MET A 474 -11.11 56.47 -3.12
C MET A 474 -9.75 56.30 -2.45
N LEU A 475 -9.40 55.09 -2.03
CA LEU A 475 -8.12 54.80 -1.38
C LEU A 475 -6.96 54.93 -2.37
N GLU A 476 -7.13 54.53 -3.63
CA GLU A 476 -6.13 54.75 -4.69
C GLU A 476 -5.83 56.24 -4.86
N ILE A 477 -6.86 57.10 -4.89
CA ILE A 477 -6.69 58.56 -4.97
C ILE A 477 -6.04 59.15 -3.72
N LEU A 478 -6.37 58.63 -2.54
CA LEU A 478 -5.94 59.18 -1.24
C LEU A 478 -4.60 58.62 -0.75
N SER A 479 -4.12 57.51 -1.31
CA SER A 479 -2.90 56.82 -0.86
C SER A 479 -1.61 57.41 -1.44
N GLU A 480 -1.66 58.08 -2.59
CA GLU A 480 -0.48 58.67 -3.24
C GLU A 480 -0.74 60.15 -3.58
N THR A 481 -0.96 60.97 -2.55
CA THR A 481 -1.38 62.38 -2.73
C THR A 481 -0.30 63.29 -3.33
N LYS A 482 0.91 62.76 -3.48
CA LYS A 482 2.08 63.42 -4.09
C LYS A 482 2.08 63.38 -5.61
N ASP A 483 1.35 62.44 -6.22
CA ASP A 483 1.16 62.38 -7.68
C ASP A 483 -0.31 62.68 -8.04
N PRO A 484 -0.63 63.95 -8.38
CA PRO A 484 -1.98 64.34 -8.80
C PRO A 484 -2.47 63.61 -10.05
N LEU A 485 -1.61 62.99 -10.86
CA LEU A 485 -2.01 62.29 -12.07
C LEU A 485 -2.79 61.00 -11.77
N ARG A 486 -2.64 60.42 -10.58
CA ARG A 486 -3.36 59.22 -10.13
C ARG A 486 -4.88 59.39 -10.10
N VAL A 487 -5.37 60.63 -10.04
CA VAL A 487 -6.80 60.91 -10.07
C VAL A 487 -7.42 60.71 -11.46
N GLN A 488 -6.63 60.81 -12.53
CA GLN A 488 -7.09 60.87 -13.93
C GLN A 488 -8.04 59.71 -14.30
N PRO A 489 -7.73 58.44 -13.96
CA PRO A 489 -8.61 57.31 -14.29
C PRO A 489 -10.00 57.39 -13.64
N HIS A 490 -10.12 58.08 -12.51
CA HIS A 490 -11.33 58.17 -11.72
C HIS A 490 -12.18 59.42 -12.04
N LEU A 491 -11.62 60.40 -12.75
CA LEU A 491 -12.30 61.67 -13.03
C LEU A 491 -13.60 61.52 -13.81
N LYS A 492 -13.65 60.58 -14.78
CA LYS A 492 -14.86 60.28 -15.57
C LYS A 492 -16.07 59.90 -14.71
N LYS A 493 -15.84 59.31 -13.54
CA LYS A 493 -16.89 58.95 -12.57
C LYS A 493 -17.27 60.13 -11.68
N CYS A 494 -16.32 60.99 -11.33
CA CYS A 494 -16.57 62.16 -10.49
C CYS A 494 -17.22 63.33 -11.24
N PHE A 495 -16.93 63.50 -12.54
CA PHE A 495 -17.35 64.65 -13.33
C PHE A 495 -17.99 64.24 -14.64
N GLU A 496 -19.16 64.81 -14.92
CA GLU A 496 -19.81 64.70 -16.22
C GLU A 496 -19.12 65.66 -17.21
N GLY A 497 -18.61 65.13 -18.32
CA GLY A 497 -17.93 65.91 -19.36
C GLY A 497 -16.42 66.11 -19.18
N ILE A 498 -15.81 65.66 -18.09
CA ILE A 498 -14.36 65.69 -17.89
C ILE A 498 -13.79 64.28 -18.03
N ALA A 499 -13.02 64.05 -19.08
CA ALA A 499 -12.28 62.81 -19.27
C ALA A 499 -10.90 62.86 -18.61
N ALA A 500 -10.23 64.01 -18.66
CA ALA A 500 -8.93 64.23 -18.04
C ALA A 500 -8.70 65.71 -17.70
N LEU A 501 -7.77 65.99 -16.80
CA LEU A 501 -7.26 67.33 -16.51
C LEU A 501 -5.93 67.58 -17.24
N ASP A 502 -5.75 68.82 -17.67
CA ASP A 502 -4.58 69.29 -18.38
C ASP A 502 -3.56 69.86 -17.38
N PHE A 503 -2.57 69.04 -17.02
CA PHE A 503 -1.49 69.39 -16.09
C PHE A 503 -0.27 69.94 -16.84
N ASP A 504 0.35 71.00 -16.30
CA ASP A 504 1.66 71.48 -16.78
C ASP A 504 2.84 70.79 -16.08
N GLU A 505 4.08 71.14 -16.48
CA GLU A 505 5.32 70.59 -15.91
C GLU A 505 5.45 70.82 -14.39
N ASP A 506 4.75 71.81 -13.84
CA ASP A 506 4.69 72.13 -12.41
C ASP A 506 3.56 71.40 -11.66
N LEU A 507 2.80 70.53 -12.35
CA LEU A 507 1.57 69.87 -11.89
C LEU A 507 0.43 70.86 -11.58
N LYS A 508 0.39 72.01 -12.25
CA LYS A 508 -0.73 72.95 -12.19
C LYS A 508 -1.77 72.61 -13.25
N ILE A 509 -3.03 72.74 -12.92
CA ILE A 509 -4.15 72.41 -13.81
C ILE A 509 -4.53 73.67 -14.58
N ARG A 510 -4.41 73.62 -15.91
CA ARG A 510 -4.71 74.75 -16.83
C ARG A 510 -6.05 74.62 -17.54
N GLY A 511 -6.63 73.42 -17.56
CA GLY A 511 -7.88 73.15 -18.23
C GLY A 511 -8.34 71.71 -18.05
N MET A 512 -9.39 71.36 -18.77
CA MET A 512 -9.97 70.02 -18.84
C MET A 512 -10.02 69.52 -20.29
N LEU A 513 -9.99 68.20 -20.45
CA LEU A 513 -10.21 67.51 -21.71
C LEU A 513 -11.52 66.73 -21.64
N SER A 514 -12.34 66.83 -22.68
CA SER A 514 -13.54 66.02 -22.85
C SER A 514 -13.21 64.61 -23.35
N SER A 515 -14.21 63.72 -23.38
CA SER A 515 -14.07 62.37 -23.98
C SER A 515 -13.81 62.40 -25.49
N GLU A 516 -14.07 63.54 -26.15
CA GLU A 516 -13.85 63.78 -27.58
C GLU A 516 -12.55 64.55 -27.84
N GLU A 517 -11.66 64.62 -26.84
CA GLU A 517 -10.37 65.32 -26.89
C GLU A 517 -10.45 66.85 -27.05
N GLU A 518 -11.62 67.44 -26.79
CA GLU A 518 -11.76 68.90 -26.77
C GLU A 518 -11.13 69.49 -25.50
N ARG A 519 -10.26 70.48 -25.67
CA ARG A 519 -9.55 71.15 -24.56
C ARG A 519 -10.22 72.48 -24.21
N VAL A 520 -10.63 72.60 -22.95
CA VAL A 520 -11.22 73.82 -22.39
C VAL A 520 -10.32 74.38 -21.30
N PHE A 521 -9.82 75.60 -21.48
CA PHE A 521 -8.96 76.26 -20.50
C PHE A 521 -9.76 76.84 -19.33
N PHE A 522 -9.22 76.73 -18.11
CA PHE A 522 -9.81 77.35 -16.93
C PHE A 522 -9.42 78.83 -16.82
N SER A 523 -10.33 79.64 -16.28
CA SER A 523 -10.10 81.07 -16.04
C SER A 523 -8.97 81.33 -15.06
N ASN A 524 -8.77 80.43 -14.08
CA ASN A 524 -7.70 80.48 -13.11
C ASN A 524 -6.91 79.17 -13.12
N VAL A 525 -5.58 79.26 -13.06
CA VAL A 525 -4.70 78.10 -12.95
C VAL A 525 -4.75 77.56 -11.52
N ILE A 526 -5.05 76.27 -11.36
CA ILE A 526 -5.17 75.62 -10.04
C ILE A 526 -3.85 74.94 -9.68
N SER A 527 -3.26 75.27 -8.53
CA SER A 527 -2.04 74.61 -8.05
C SER A 527 -2.36 73.42 -7.14
N THR A 528 -1.92 72.22 -7.54
CA THR A 528 -2.04 71.00 -6.72
C THR A 528 -1.13 71.04 -5.49
N LYS A 529 0.02 71.73 -5.56
CA LYS A 529 0.99 71.86 -4.45
C LYS A 529 0.45 72.69 -3.29
N GLU A 530 -0.38 73.70 -3.55
CA GLU A 530 -1.01 74.53 -2.51
C GLU A 530 -1.98 73.74 -1.62
N ALA A 531 -2.52 72.63 -2.13
CA ALA A 531 -3.43 71.78 -1.39
C ALA A 531 -2.74 70.88 -0.34
N ARG A 532 -1.39 70.85 -0.29
CA ARG A 532 -0.58 70.10 0.69
C ARG A 532 -1.04 68.64 0.87
N GLY A 533 -1.24 67.93 -0.25
CA GLY A 533 -1.66 66.52 -0.24
C GLY A 533 -3.16 66.27 0.00
N GLN A 534 -3.98 67.31 0.13
CA GLN A 534 -5.44 67.16 0.26
C GLN A 534 -6.10 67.23 -1.11
N VAL A 535 -6.23 66.07 -1.74
CA VAL A 535 -6.76 65.93 -3.12
C VAL A 535 -8.15 66.53 -3.27
N GLU A 536 -8.98 66.41 -2.24
CA GLU A 536 -10.33 66.96 -2.21
C GLU A 536 -10.38 68.50 -2.35
N LYS A 537 -9.34 69.23 -1.90
CA LYS A 537 -9.33 70.69 -1.92
C LYS A 537 -9.16 71.26 -3.32
N TRP A 538 -8.25 70.72 -4.11
CA TRP A 538 -8.03 71.20 -5.47
C TRP A 538 -9.10 70.64 -6.43
N LEU A 539 -9.64 69.43 -6.18
CA LEU A 539 -10.81 68.92 -6.93
C LEU A 539 -12.07 69.77 -6.75
N LEU A 540 -12.28 70.33 -5.55
CA LEU A 540 -13.33 71.32 -5.32
C LEU A 540 -13.12 72.60 -6.15
N GLN A 541 -11.86 73.07 -6.29
CA GLN A 541 -11.55 74.23 -7.13
C GLN A 541 -11.79 73.94 -8.61
N VAL A 542 -11.47 72.74 -9.08
CA VAL A 542 -11.82 72.28 -10.44
C VAL A 542 -13.33 72.35 -10.63
N SER A 543 -14.11 71.76 -9.72
CA SER A 543 -15.58 71.80 -9.80
C SER A 543 -16.16 73.21 -9.81
N ARG A 544 -15.50 74.18 -9.17
CA ARG A 544 -15.91 75.60 -9.16
C ARG A 544 -15.50 76.37 -10.41
N ASN A 545 -14.47 75.96 -11.14
CA ASN A 545 -14.07 76.60 -12.41
C ASN A 545 -14.85 76.05 -13.62
N CYS A 546 -15.50 74.88 -13.46
CA CYS A 546 -16.38 74.29 -14.47
C CYS A 546 -17.83 74.81 -14.40
N HIS A 547 -18.22 75.48 -13.33
CA HIS A 547 -19.50 76.20 -13.18
C HIS A 547 -19.24 77.69 -13.35
#